data_AF-A0A0C4WS40-F1
#
_entry.id   AF-A0A0C4WS40-F1
#
_cell.length_a   1.000
_cell.length_b   1.000
_cell.length_c   1.000
_cell.angle_alpha   90.00
_cell.angle_beta   90.00
_cell.angle_gamma   90.00
#
_symmetry.space_group_name_H-M   'P 1'
#
loop_
_entity.id
_entity.type
_entity.pdbx_description
1 polymer ?
#
loop_
_entity_poly.entity_id
_entity_poly.type
_entity_poly.pdbx_seq_one_letter_code
_entity_poly.pdbx_strand_id
1 'polypeptide(L)'
;MVELEQLQDAGRQRIELTGYELVQMPRQGRAAAWTWRMTAANYAAWQERLRTVIRHHDEPGIQQFLHSLRRTPPFAESRRQAFELGRLAQAEWQRSQRGPCPYDGLYVGWFGRFQAAKVLPVSARGRCKQGRDLRLMD
;
A
#
# COMPACT_ATOMS: atom_id res chain seq x y z
N MET A 1 -10.72 15.49 -28.35
CA MET A 1 -9.46 15.15 -29.06
C MET A 1 -8.66 14.30 -28.08
N VAL A 2 -8.48 13.01 -28.33
CA VAL A 2 -7.63 12.15 -27.51
C VAL A 2 -6.27 12.18 -28.18
N GLU A 3 -5.31 12.91 -27.61
CA GLU A 3 -3.92 12.80 -28.04
C GLU A 3 -3.45 11.38 -27.74
N LEU A 4 -2.98 10.67 -28.78
CA LEU A 4 -2.30 9.39 -28.57
C LEU A 4 -1.02 9.66 -27.79
N GLU A 5 -0.90 9.06 -26.61
CA GLU A 5 0.35 9.06 -25.84
C GLU A 5 1.49 8.55 -26.74
N GLN A 6 2.57 9.33 -26.84
CA GLN A 6 3.79 8.90 -27.52
C GLN A 6 4.40 7.75 -26.73
N LEU A 7 4.25 6.53 -27.23
CA LEU A 7 4.81 5.33 -26.61
C LEU A 7 6.33 5.39 -26.66
N GLN A 8 6.97 5.49 -25.49
CA GLN A 8 8.42 5.51 -25.32
C GLN A 8 8.93 4.17 -24.78
N ASP A 9 10.17 3.82 -25.12
CA ASP A 9 10.83 2.62 -24.61
C ASP A 9 11.13 2.76 -23.10
N ALA A 10 10.50 1.90 -22.30
CA ALA A 10 10.68 1.81 -20.85
C ALA A 10 12.13 1.49 -20.42
N GLY A 11 12.97 0.99 -21.34
CA GLY A 11 14.39 0.78 -21.12
C GLY A 11 15.24 2.04 -21.26
N ARG A 12 14.76 3.06 -21.99
CA ARG A 12 15.48 4.33 -22.21
C ARG A 12 15.09 5.42 -21.23
N GLN A 13 13.81 5.49 -20.87
CA GLN A 13 13.28 6.44 -19.91
C GLN A 13 12.44 5.71 -18.88
N ARG A 14 12.66 6.05 -17.60
CA ARG A 14 11.91 5.42 -16.54
C ARG A 14 10.47 5.94 -16.54
N ILE A 15 9.52 5.01 -16.62
CA ILE A 15 8.09 5.34 -16.56
C ILE A 15 7.74 5.71 -15.14
N GLU A 16 7.29 6.94 -14.94
CA GLU A 16 6.77 7.43 -13.67
C GLU A 16 5.27 7.72 -13.79
N LEU A 17 4.51 7.29 -12.80
CA LEU A 17 3.07 7.51 -12.72
C LEU A 17 2.67 7.74 -11.26
N THR A 18 2.06 8.88 -10.96
CA THR A 18 1.49 9.19 -9.64
C THR A 18 2.47 9.06 -8.45
N GLY A 19 3.76 9.35 -8.69
CA GLY A 19 4.81 9.19 -7.66
C GLY A 19 5.32 7.76 -7.49
N TYR A 20 5.01 6.88 -8.42
CA TYR A 20 5.59 5.54 -8.54
C TYR A 20 6.38 5.44 -9.84
N GLU A 21 7.46 4.66 -9.82
CA GLU A 21 8.29 4.40 -10.99
C GLU A 21 8.32 2.89 -11.28
N LEU A 22 8.32 2.56 -12.57
CA LEU A 22 8.44 1.20 -13.04
C LEU A 22 9.90 0.75 -13.01
N VAL A 23 10.18 -0.35 -12.30
CA VAL A 23 11.52 -0.92 -12.17
C VAL A 23 11.54 -2.41 -12.44
N GLN A 24 12.64 -2.88 -13.00
CA GLN A 24 12.89 -4.31 -13.15
C GLN A 24 13.71 -4.79 -11.96
N MET A 25 13.13 -5.66 -11.13
CA MET A 25 13.80 -6.17 -9.93
C MET A 25 14.17 -7.64 -10.08
N PRO A 26 15.41 -8.03 -9.73
CA PRO A 26 15.79 -9.43 -9.66
C PRO A 26 14.95 -10.13 -8.58
N ARG A 27 14.55 -11.37 -8.83
CA ARG A 27 13.82 -12.19 -7.87
C ARG A 27 14.61 -13.44 -7.56
N GLN A 28 14.54 -13.88 -6.31
CA GLN A 28 15.24 -15.09 -5.88
C GLN A 28 14.79 -16.29 -6.73
N GLY A 29 15.74 -16.89 -7.46
CA GLY A 29 15.50 -18.04 -8.33
C GLY A 29 14.64 -17.78 -9.56
N ARG A 30 14.44 -16.51 -9.99
CA ARG A 30 13.63 -16.17 -11.18
C ARG A 30 14.21 -15.00 -11.96
N ALA A 31 13.84 -14.90 -13.23
CA ALA A 31 14.16 -13.75 -14.07
C ALA A 31 13.63 -12.44 -13.45
N ALA A 32 14.35 -11.35 -13.73
CA ALA A 32 13.99 -10.03 -13.25
C ALA A 32 12.59 -9.64 -13.77
N ALA A 33 11.73 -9.19 -12.86
CA ALA A 33 10.34 -8.90 -13.14
C ALA A 33 10.06 -7.41 -12.97
N TRP A 34 9.23 -6.87 -13.86
CA TRP A 34 8.72 -5.51 -13.74
C TRP A 34 7.82 -5.37 -12.52
N THR A 35 8.02 -4.29 -11.77
CA THR A 35 7.23 -3.94 -10.59
C THR A 35 7.27 -2.44 -10.39
N TRP A 36 6.23 -1.90 -9.76
CA TRP A 36 6.20 -0.50 -9.35
C TRP A 36 6.83 -0.35 -7.97
N ARG A 37 7.60 0.71 -7.80
CA ARG A 37 8.11 1.21 -6.52
C ARG A 37 7.76 2.69 -6.39
N MET A 38 7.69 3.22 -5.17
CA MET A 38 7.62 4.67 -4.96
C MET A 38 8.90 5.33 -5.50
N THR A 39 8.76 6.49 -6.13
CA THR A 39 9.93 7.31 -6.48
C THR A 39 10.69 7.71 -5.21
N ALA A 40 11.98 7.98 -5.33
CA ALA A 40 12.80 8.41 -4.20
C ALA A 40 12.22 9.66 -3.50
N ALA A 41 11.75 10.64 -4.28
CA ALA A 41 11.12 11.85 -3.78
C ALA A 41 9.81 11.55 -3.03
N ASN A 42 8.95 10.69 -3.60
CA ASN A 42 7.70 10.31 -2.95
C ASN A 42 7.99 9.57 -1.64
N TYR A 43 8.90 8.59 -1.66
CA TYR A 43 9.29 7.84 -0.46
C TYR A 43 9.84 8.76 0.64
N ALA A 44 10.70 9.72 0.29
CA ALA A 44 11.21 10.71 1.25
C ALA A 44 10.08 11.58 1.83
N ALA A 45 9.12 12.01 1.01
CA ALA A 45 7.94 12.74 1.48
C ALA A 45 7.07 11.91 2.44
N TRP A 46 6.93 10.61 2.21
CA TRP A 46 6.28 9.68 3.14
C TRP A 46 7.03 9.61 4.47
N GLN A 47 8.37 9.47 4.45
CA GLN A 47 9.19 9.42 5.65
C GLN A 47 9.10 10.71 6.46
N GLU A 48 9.15 11.86 5.80
CA GLU A 48 9.08 13.16 6.48
C GLU A 48 7.70 13.36 7.11
N ARG A 49 6.62 13.15 6.34
CA ARG A 49 5.24 13.23 6.84
C ARG A 49 5.05 12.34 8.08
N LEU A 50 5.55 11.11 8.02
CA LEU A 50 5.50 10.16 9.13
C LEU A 50 6.17 10.71 10.39
N ARG A 51 7.41 11.20 10.25
CA ARG A 51 8.17 11.76 11.37
C ARG A 51 7.46 12.97 11.97
N THR A 52 6.93 13.85 11.12
CA THR A 52 6.16 15.02 11.55
C THR A 52 4.95 14.60 12.38
N VAL A 53 4.06 13.75 11.86
CA VAL A 53 2.83 13.39 12.58
C VAL A 53 3.10 12.65 13.90
N ILE A 54 4.14 11.79 13.94
CA ILE A 54 4.51 11.06 15.17
C ILE A 54 5.11 12.00 16.21
N ARG A 55 6.04 12.89 15.81
CA ARG A 55 6.70 13.82 16.73
C ARG A 55 5.75 14.86 17.31
N HIS A 56 4.77 15.29 16.52
CA HIS A 56 3.74 16.22 16.97
C HIS A 56 2.59 15.54 17.73
N HIS A 57 2.59 14.21 17.87
CA HIS A 57 1.51 13.46 18.52
C HIS A 57 0.13 13.76 17.89
N ASP A 58 0.10 13.95 16.57
CA ASP A 58 -1.14 14.18 15.83
C ASP A 58 -1.81 12.83 15.55
N GLU A 59 -2.65 12.38 16.48
CA GLU A 59 -3.38 11.11 16.36
C GLU A 59 -4.21 11.01 15.08
N PRO A 60 -5.05 12.01 14.70
CA PRO A 60 -5.72 12.02 13.39
C PRO A 60 -4.75 11.91 12.22
N GLY A 61 -3.63 12.64 12.26
CA GLY A 61 -2.60 12.60 11.23
C GLY A 61 -1.95 11.22 11.07
N ILE A 62 -1.68 10.54 12.19
CA ILE A 62 -1.15 9.17 12.21
C ILE A 62 -2.16 8.19 11.60
N GLN A 63 -3.44 8.27 11.99
CA GLN A 63 -4.49 7.41 11.44
C GLN A 63 -4.66 7.62 9.93
N GLN A 64 -4.69 8.89 9.50
CA GLN A 64 -4.78 9.24 8.09
C GLN A 64 -3.56 8.74 7.30
N PHE A 65 -2.35 8.87 7.87
CA PHE A 65 -1.12 8.35 7.28
C PHE A 65 -1.20 6.83 7.08
N LEU A 66 -1.53 6.08 8.13
CA LEU A 66 -1.65 4.62 8.07
C LEU A 66 -2.74 4.19 7.09
N HIS A 67 -3.87 4.88 7.09
CA HIS A 67 -4.97 4.60 6.17
C HIS A 67 -4.57 4.82 4.70
N SER A 68 -3.79 5.87 4.41
CA SER A 68 -3.25 6.09 3.06
C SER A 68 -2.19 5.04 2.71
N LEU A 69 -1.33 4.65 3.65
CA LEU A 69 -0.29 3.64 3.44
C LEU A 69 -0.87 2.25 3.12
N ARG A 70 -1.99 1.87 3.76
CA ARG A 70 -2.73 0.62 3.48
C ARG A 70 -3.28 0.55 2.04
N ARG A 71 -3.50 1.70 1.39
CA ARG A 71 -4.01 1.83 0.02
C ARG A 71 -2.92 1.98 -1.03
N THR A 72 -1.65 1.81 -0.64
CA THR A 72 -0.53 1.74 -1.57
C THR A 72 -0.79 0.63 -2.61
N PRO A 73 -0.45 0.85 -3.90
CA PRO A 73 -0.54 -0.17 -4.93
C PRO A 73 0.15 -1.47 -4.48
N PRO A 74 -0.51 -2.65 -4.58
CA PRO A 74 0.01 -3.89 -3.98
C PRO A 74 1.04 -4.60 -4.85
N PHE A 75 1.85 -3.83 -5.59
CA PHE A 75 3.02 -4.32 -6.29
C PHE A 75 4.13 -4.68 -5.30
N ALA A 76 5.01 -5.60 -5.68
CA ALA A 76 5.97 -6.20 -4.74
C ALA A 76 6.87 -5.16 -4.05
N GLU A 77 7.49 -4.26 -4.82
CA GLU A 77 8.40 -3.24 -4.25
C GLU A 77 7.65 -2.15 -3.51
N SER A 78 6.57 -1.62 -4.09
CA SER A 78 5.72 -0.64 -3.44
C SER A 78 5.19 -1.14 -2.09
N ARG A 79 4.79 -2.42 -2.01
CA ARG A 79 4.38 -3.07 -0.77
C ARG A 79 5.54 -3.27 0.20
N ARG A 80 6.73 -3.62 -0.29
CA ARG A 80 7.94 -3.70 0.56
C ARG A 80 8.24 -2.36 1.21
N GLN A 81 8.26 -1.28 0.42
CA GLN A 81 8.46 0.09 0.90
C GLN A 81 7.37 0.52 1.88
N ALA A 82 6.11 0.15 1.64
CA ALA A 82 5.04 0.43 2.58
C ALA A 82 5.28 -0.26 3.94
N PHE A 83 5.68 -1.54 3.95
CA PHE A 83 6.05 -2.22 5.20
C PHE A 83 7.28 -1.60 5.88
N GLU A 84 8.28 -1.17 5.12
CA GLU A 84 9.43 -0.43 5.65
C GLU A 84 8.99 0.87 6.35
N LEU A 85 8.08 1.64 5.74
CA LEU A 85 7.47 2.82 6.36
C LEU A 85 6.66 2.48 7.62
N GLY A 86 5.92 1.37 7.60
CA GLY A 86 5.18 0.89 8.79
C GLY A 86 6.11 0.52 9.95
N ARG A 87 7.24 -0.13 9.67
CA ARG A 87 8.27 -0.42 10.68
C ARG A 87 8.94 0.85 11.18
N LEU A 88 9.23 1.79 10.28
CA LEU A 88 9.77 3.10 10.65
C LEU A 88 8.81 3.85 11.58
N ALA A 89 7.50 3.75 11.34
CA ALA A 89 6.48 4.36 12.19
C ALA A 89 6.54 3.83 13.62
N GLN A 90 6.59 2.50 13.77
CA GLN A 90 6.72 1.84 15.07
C GLN A 90 8.02 2.24 15.78
N ALA A 91 9.14 2.28 15.05
CA ALA A 91 10.43 2.65 15.60
C ALA A 91 10.47 4.12 16.05
N GLU A 92 9.90 5.05 15.26
CA GLU A 92 9.86 6.47 15.63
C GLU A 92 8.93 6.69 16.83
N TRP A 93 7.80 5.97 16.91
CA TRP A 93 6.94 6.00 18.10
C TRP A 93 7.66 5.56 19.37
N GLN A 94 8.36 4.41 19.31
CA GLN A 94 9.14 3.91 20.46
C GLN A 94 10.22 4.89 20.91
N ARG A 95 10.78 5.69 19.99
CA ARG A 95 11.77 6.73 20.33
C ARG A 95 11.13 7.97 20.94
N SER A 96 10.03 8.43 20.36
CA SER A 96 9.36 9.66 20.78
C SER A 96 8.50 9.47 22.03
N GLN A 97 8.04 8.25 22.32
CA GLN A 97 7.01 8.01 23.33
C GLN A 97 7.36 6.88 24.29
N ARG A 98 6.97 7.06 25.56
CA ARG A 98 7.10 6.06 26.63
C ARG A 98 5.81 5.25 26.73
N GLY A 99 5.52 4.42 25.74
CA GLY A 99 4.33 3.57 25.76
C GLY A 99 4.22 2.62 24.58
N PRO A 100 3.39 1.56 24.68
CA PRO A 100 3.13 0.67 23.56
C PRO A 100 2.51 1.45 22.40
N CYS A 101 2.90 1.09 21.19
CA CYS A 101 2.34 1.64 19.96
C CYS A 101 0.83 1.29 19.87
N PRO A 102 -0.09 2.27 19.83
CA PRO A 102 -1.53 2.04 19.93
C PRO A 102 -2.17 1.58 18.61
N TYR A 103 -1.43 1.63 17.50
CA TYR A 103 -1.94 1.24 16.19
C TYR A 103 -1.46 -0.16 15.78
N ASP A 104 -2.40 -0.94 15.24
CA ASP A 104 -2.16 -2.25 14.68
C ASP A 104 -1.13 -2.21 13.53
N GLY A 105 -0.41 -3.31 13.37
CA GLY A 105 0.55 -3.49 12.29
C GLY A 105 -0.01 -3.12 10.92
N LEU A 106 0.87 -2.65 10.02
CA LEU A 106 0.45 -2.29 8.67
C LEU A 106 -0.02 -3.53 7.90
N TYR A 107 -1.22 -3.45 7.32
CA TYR A 107 -1.70 -4.42 6.35
C TYR A 107 -1.80 -3.76 4.96
N VAL A 108 -1.05 -4.29 3.99
CA VAL A 108 -1.17 -3.93 2.58
C VAL A 108 -1.71 -5.13 1.84
N GLY A 109 -2.81 -4.94 1.12
CA GLY A 109 -3.49 -5.99 0.37
C GLY A 109 -2.59 -6.68 -0.65
N TRP A 110 -3.04 -7.83 -1.14
CA TRP A 110 -2.37 -8.57 -2.23
C TRP A 110 -3.41 -8.96 -3.27
N PHE A 111 -3.28 -8.46 -4.50
CA PHE A 111 -4.24 -8.74 -5.57
C PHE A 111 -4.02 -10.09 -6.29
N GLY A 112 -3.17 -10.96 -5.74
CA GLY A 112 -2.94 -12.26 -6.34
C GLY A 112 -2.25 -12.20 -7.69
N ARG A 113 -2.15 -13.36 -8.33
CA ARG A 113 -1.88 -13.43 -9.77
C ARG A 113 -3.19 -13.22 -10.52
N PHE A 114 -3.12 -12.70 -11.73
CA PHE A 114 -4.26 -12.72 -12.63
C PHE A 114 -4.83 -14.15 -12.70
N GLN A 115 -6.13 -14.28 -12.45
CA GLN A 115 -6.88 -15.50 -12.61
C GLN A 115 -7.95 -15.24 -13.67
N ALA A 116 -8.04 -16.13 -14.66
CA ALA A 116 -9.13 -16.08 -15.62
C ALA A 116 -10.47 -16.15 -14.87
N ALA A 117 -11.43 -15.32 -15.29
CA ALA A 117 -12.75 -15.29 -14.69
C ALA A 117 -13.38 -16.68 -14.77
N LYS A 118 -13.74 -17.24 -13.61
CA LYS A 118 -14.50 -18.48 -13.54
C LYS A 118 -15.98 -18.14 -13.53
N VAL A 119 -16.76 -18.73 -14.43
CA VAL A 119 -18.22 -18.62 -14.40
C VAL A 119 -18.69 -19.37 -13.16
N LEU A 120 -19.14 -18.62 -12.16
CA LEU A 120 -19.76 -19.21 -10.97
C LEU A 120 -21.23 -19.51 -11.31
N PRO A 121 -21.71 -20.75 -11.12
CA PRO A 121 -23.12 -21.04 -11.29
C PRO A 121 -23.95 -20.21 -10.31
N VAL A 122 -25.12 -19.73 -10.73
CA VAL A 122 -25.99 -18.86 -9.93
C VAL A 122 -26.35 -19.50 -8.58
N SER A 123 -26.42 -20.84 -8.51
CA SER A 123 -26.64 -21.62 -7.29
C SER A 123 -25.49 -21.55 -6.28
N ALA A 124 -24.27 -21.15 -6.68
CA ALA A 124 -23.12 -20.97 -5.79
C ALA A 124 -23.12 -19.62 -5.06
N ARG A 125 -24.11 -18.74 -5.31
CA ARG A 125 -24.35 -17.54 -4.47
C ARG A 125 -24.97 -17.95 -3.14
N GLY A 126 -24.19 -18.61 -2.29
CA GLY A 126 -24.53 -18.77 -0.88
C GLY A 126 -24.72 -17.39 -0.27
N ARG A 127 -25.85 -17.17 0.41
CA ARG A 127 -26.18 -15.93 1.12
C ARG A 127 -24.98 -15.47 1.94
N CYS A 128 -24.32 -14.40 1.50
CA CYS A 128 -23.40 -13.65 2.36
C CYS A 128 -24.25 -13.17 3.53
N LYS A 129 -24.08 -13.78 4.71
CA LYS A 129 -24.75 -13.33 5.92
C LYS A 129 -24.30 -11.89 6.16
N GLN A 130 -25.16 -10.93 5.80
CA GLN A 130 -25.09 -9.58 6.35
C GLN A 130 -25.18 -9.77 7.86
N GLY A 131 -24.06 -9.55 8.56
CA GLY A 131 -24.07 -9.39 10.00
C GLY A 131 -24.90 -8.16 10.34
N ARG A 132 -26.20 -8.36 10.54
CA ARG A 132 -27.03 -7.54 11.40
C ARG A 132 -27.30 -8.38 12.63
N ASP A 133 -26.52 -8.13 13.68
CA ASP A 133 -27.02 -8.31 15.02
C ASP A 133 -26.92 -6.96 15.72
N LEU A 134 -27.90 -6.11 15.43
CA LEU A 134 -28.32 -5.03 16.31
C LEU A 134 -29.73 -5.43 16.75
N ARG A 135 -29.83 -6.33 17.73
CA ARG A 135 -31.02 -6.45 18.55
C ARG A 135 -30.84 -5.56 19.77
N LEU A 136 -31.63 -4.50 19.80
CA LEU A 136 -32.10 -3.84 21.00
C LEU A 136 -32.63 -4.88 22.00
N MET A 137 -32.24 -4.75 23.27
CA MET A 137 -32.99 -5.21 24.43
C MET A 137 -32.79 -4.17 25.53
N ASP A 138 -33.90 -3.45 25.76
CA ASP A 138 -34.38 -2.75 26.96
C ASP A 138 -33.42 -1.89 27.81
#